data_AF-A0A7V9UVY9-F1
#
_entry.id   AF-A0A7V9UVY9-F1
#
_cell.length_a   1.000
_cell.length_b   1.000
_cell.length_c   1.000
_cell.angle_alpha   90.00
_cell.angle_beta   90.00
_cell.angle_gamma   90.00
#
_symmetry.space_group_name_H-M   'P 1'
#
loop_
_entity.id
_entity.type
_entity.pdbx_description
1 polymer ?
#
loop_
_entity_poly.entity_id
_entity_poly.type
_entity_poly.pdbx_seq_one_letter_code
_entity_poly.pdbx_strand_id
1 'polypeptide(L)'
;MFFFGLLAALSFVVVPGYAQKNTAGDGTVSQRLEVMRQKVETMRRSLGSAASVLKDETSGEKGKKDDKNNANTPLGRLKSLEKEASGLQSEINSLRGKVDRAEKYENSEVDQLEQRVSELNTRADNAFLETATARSNPISDVGKPRDIKKKKKFLGIFGGGGNDEYDELIGSVTPGRDRELFVVATREVRKANYDVGRLLFQTIITTYPDSPYLPMAKLAVADSFFLEGSTSALIQASGSYQDWLTFFPTHPLADRVLLKIAESQMRQIGLPDRDATRAKVAEQRLKALLQQYPNSVLKKDTVERLRQVQDNLGLHNLYVANYYYKLSVDQQKGGLKGAQSRYREILDKYPNFGFMDEALYKLAVTYLVEEETDEAARYFQRIVSDFPNSDYVEKSKEQLQLIGATIPQPNPERMKVLPPEDKSFLQNFKNELFGIYPMTIDKDGVLMTSDFDKTKFELIDQVIENQGDINSSQIPKALTTIISQRQTETPKEQKPQQK
;
A
#
# COMPACT_ATOMS: atom_id res chain seq x y z
N MET A 1 -35.63 -41.02 -11.64
CA MET A 1 -34.91 -40.17 -12.62
C MET A 1 -35.12 -38.73 -12.16
N PHE A 2 -34.02 -38.02 -11.83
CA PHE A 2 -33.91 -36.58 -11.56
C PHE A 2 -34.72 -35.98 -10.39
N PHE A 3 -34.22 -35.11 -9.51
CA PHE A 3 -32.88 -34.70 -9.08
C PHE A 3 -33.14 -33.97 -7.74
N PHE A 4 -32.40 -34.29 -6.67
CA PHE A 4 -32.50 -33.62 -5.38
C PHE A 4 -31.86 -32.22 -5.49
N GLY A 5 -32.64 -31.16 -5.25
CA GLY A 5 -32.14 -29.79 -5.07
C GLY A 5 -31.96 -29.51 -3.58
N LEU A 6 -30.76 -29.81 -3.06
CA LEU A 6 -30.35 -29.45 -1.70
C LEU A 6 -29.93 -27.97 -1.69
N LEU A 7 -30.79 -27.09 -1.17
CA LEU A 7 -30.39 -25.71 -0.84
C LEU A 7 -29.42 -25.77 0.35
N ALA A 8 -28.13 -25.58 0.07
CA ALA A 8 -27.14 -25.30 1.10
C ALA A 8 -27.28 -23.83 1.52
N ALA A 9 -27.92 -23.60 2.66
CA ALA A 9 -27.89 -22.33 3.36
C ALA A 9 -26.45 -22.09 3.87
N LEU A 10 -25.69 -21.23 3.18
CA LEU A 10 -24.46 -20.67 3.73
C LEU A 10 -24.84 -19.69 4.83
N SER A 11 -24.82 -20.17 6.06
CA SER A 11 -24.81 -19.38 7.28
C SER A 11 -23.56 -18.50 7.30
N PHE A 12 -23.77 -17.18 7.19
CA PHE A 12 -22.79 -16.17 7.53
C PHE A 12 -22.37 -16.35 8.99
N VAL A 13 -21.19 -16.90 9.22
CA VAL A 13 -20.52 -16.80 10.52
C VAL A 13 -20.01 -15.37 10.62
N VAL A 14 -20.77 -14.52 11.31
CA VAL A 14 -20.31 -13.22 11.78
C VAL A 14 -19.24 -13.49 12.85
N VAL A 15 -17.98 -13.48 12.44
CA VAL A 15 -16.87 -13.40 13.38
C VAL A 15 -16.90 -11.97 13.93
N PRO A 16 -17.04 -11.76 15.26
CA PRO A 16 -16.99 -10.42 15.82
C PRO A 16 -15.60 -9.85 15.56
N GLY A 17 -15.56 -8.83 14.69
CA GLY A 17 -14.36 -8.06 14.43
C GLY A 17 -13.87 -7.47 15.75
N TYR A 18 -12.66 -7.84 16.14
CA TYR A 18 -11.87 -7.01 17.04
C TYR A 18 -11.79 -5.62 16.42
N ALA A 19 -12.53 -4.67 16.98
CA ALA A 19 -12.42 -3.26 16.70
C ALA A 19 -11.01 -2.82 17.12
N GLN A 20 -10.04 -2.98 16.22
CA GLN A 20 -8.69 -2.52 16.40
C GLN A 20 -8.71 -1.01 16.16
N LYS A 21 -8.68 -0.28 17.28
CA LYS A 21 -8.48 1.16 17.38
C LYS A 21 -7.35 1.56 16.42
N ASN A 22 -7.68 2.36 15.39
CA ASN A 22 -6.70 2.95 14.47
C ASN A 22 -5.67 3.75 15.29
N THR A 23 -4.46 3.23 15.46
CA THR A 23 -3.34 4.00 15.99
C THR A 23 -2.76 4.85 14.87
N ALA A 24 -2.79 6.17 15.06
CA ALA A 24 -2.29 7.19 14.17
C ALA A 24 -0.74 7.19 14.08
N GLY A 25 -0.21 7.34 12.86
CA GLY A 25 1.03 8.06 12.55
C GLY A 25 2.42 7.46 12.87
N ASP A 26 2.99 6.67 11.97
CA ASP A 26 4.41 6.23 11.99
C ASP A 26 5.34 7.15 11.17
N GLY A 27 5.27 8.46 11.39
CA GLY A 27 6.21 9.46 10.84
C GLY A 27 6.66 10.42 11.93
N THR A 28 7.76 11.16 11.73
CA THR A 28 8.12 12.22 12.68
C THR A 28 6.96 13.22 12.80
N VAL A 29 6.81 13.87 13.95
CA VAL A 29 5.70 14.83 14.16
C VAL A 29 5.66 15.89 13.05
N SER A 30 6.82 16.39 12.62
CA SER A 30 6.93 17.33 11.48
C SER A 30 6.43 16.74 10.16
N GLN A 31 6.73 15.46 9.87
CA GLN A 31 6.24 14.78 8.67
C GLN A 31 4.72 14.57 8.70
N ARG A 32 4.19 14.14 9.85
CA ARG A 32 2.74 13.98 10.05
C ARG A 32 2.00 15.30 9.86
N LEU A 33 2.54 16.39 10.42
CA LEU A 33 1.98 17.74 10.26
C LEU A 33 2.06 18.24 8.82
N GLU A 34 3.13 17.95 8.07
CA GLU A 34 3.21 18.32 6.65
C GLU A 34 2.18 17.56 5.80
N VAL A 35 2.01 16.25 6.03
CA VAL A 35 1.00 15.44 5.33
C VAL A 35 -0.41 15.97 5.62
N MET A 36 -0.73 16.22 6.88
CA MET A 36 -2.01 16.82 7.26
C MET A 36 -2.21 18.19 6.60
N ARG A 37 -1.18 19.03 6.56
CA ARG A 37 -1.24 20.36 5.92
C ARG A 37 -1.58 20.25 4.43
N GLN A 38 -0.90 19.36 3.71
CA GLN A 38 -1.12 19.15 2.29
C GLN A 38 -2.53 18.59 2.03
N LYS A 39 -2.95 17.59 2.81
CA LYS A 39 -4.28 16.98 2.70
C LYS A 39 -5.38 18.02 2.92
N VAL A 40 -5.27 18.82 3.98
CA VAL A 40 -6.25 19.87 4.30
C VAL A 40 -6.26 20.99 3.26
N GLU A 41 -5.11 21.42 2.75
CA GLU A 41 -5.05 22.44 1.69
C GLU A 41 -5.70 21.93 0.39
N THR A 42 -5.46 20.68 0.01
CA THR A 42 -6.10 20.06 -1.16
C THR A 42 -7.61 19.93 -0.98
N MET A 43 -8.08 19.49 0.20
CA MET A 43 -9.50 19.45 0.52
C MET A 43 -10.13 20.85 0.46
N ARG A 44 -9.51 21.85 1.09
CA ARG A 44 -9.99 23.25 1.10
C ARG A 44 -10.15 23.77 -0.31
N ARG A 45 -9.15 23.57 -1.19
CA ARG A 45 -9.22 23.97 -2.60
C ARG A 45 -10.34 23.27 -3.34
N SER A 46 -10.49 21.97 -3.14
CA SER A 46 -11.52 21.16 -3.81
C SER A 46 -12.93 21.58 -3.38
N LEU A 47 -13.14 21.81 -2.08
CA LEU A 47 -14.39 22.29 -1.51
C LEU A 47 -14.74 23.70 -2.01
N GLY A 48 -13.76 24.62 -2.02
CA GLY A 48 -13.94 25.98 -2.53
C GLY A 48 -14.26 26.02 -4.03
N SER A 49 -13.59 25.17 -4.81
CA SER A 49 -13.89 24.99 -6.24
C SER A 49 -15.33 24.51 -6.44
N ALA A 50 -15.74 23.42 -5.79
CA ALA A 50 -17.09 22.88 -5.90
C ALA A 50 -18.17 23.89 -5.44
N ALA A 51 -17.90 24.62 -4.35
CA ALA A 51 -18.78 25.70 -3.89
C ALA A 51 -18.88 26.85 -4.89
N SER A 52 -17.78 27.21 -5.58
CA SER A 52 -17.80 28.25 -6.61
C SER A 52 -18.66 27.86 -7.81
N VAL A 53 -18.58 26.61 -8.26
CA VAL A 53 -19.37 26.07 -9.38
C VAL A 53 -20.87 26.12 -9.06
N LEU A 54 -21.28 25.62 -7.89
CA LEU A 54 -22.67 25.68 -7.44
C LEU A 54 -23.20 27.11 -7.28
N LYS A 55 -22.34 28.04 -6.85
CA LYS A 55 -22.70 29.46 -6.72
C LYS A 55 -22.97 30.11 -8.08
N ASP A 56 -22.21 29.74 -9.11
CA ASP A 56 -22.39 30.28 -10.46
C ASP A 56 -23.64 29.67 -11.14
N GLU A 57 -23.96 28.41 -10.86
CA GLU A 57 -25.20 27.74 -11.32
C GLU A 57 -26.48 28.35 -10.72
N THR A 58 -26.47 28.65 -9.41
CA THR A 58 -27.62 29.26 -8.71
C THR A 58 -27.82 30.75 -9.04
N SER A 59 -26.85 31.41 -9.68
CA SER A 59 -26.93 32.83 -10.02
C SER A 59 -27.81 33.15 -11.25
N GLY A 60 -28.31 32.11 -11.94
CA GLY A 60 -29.28 32.22 -13.05
C GLY A 60 -30.75 32.32 -12.62
N GLU A 61 -31.08 31.90 -11.39
CA GLU A 61 -32.43 32.05 -10.81
C GLU A 61 -32.44 33.23 -9.84
N LYS A 62 -33.41 34.15 -10.01
CA LYS A 62 -33.66 35.21 -9.03
C LYS A 62 -34.21 34.58 -7.74
N GLY A 63 -33.31 34.16 -6.85
CA GLY A 63 -33.62 33.54 -5.55
C GLY A 63 -32.63 33.97 -4.47
N LYS A 64 -33.19 34.54 -3.40
CA LYS A 64 -32.66 35.15 -2.16
C LYS A 64 -31.22 34.90 -1.69
N LYS A 65 -30.66 35.97 -1.11
CA LYS A 65 -29.37 36.11 -0.39
C LYS A 65 -29.23 35.19 0.85
N ASP A 66 -30.26 34.41 1.19
CA ASP A 66 -30.41 33.67 2.45
C ASP A 66 -29.87 32.22 2.38
N ASP A 67 -29.63 31.66 1.19
CA ASP A 67 -29.16 30.26 1.03
C ASP A 67 -27.66 30.06 1.25
N LYS A 68 -26.86 31.14 1.25
CA LYS A 68 -25.39 31.06 1.35
C LYS A 68 -24.88 30.61 2.72
N ASN A 69 -25.73 30.68 3.75
CA ASN A 69 -25.38 30.40 5.15
C ASN A 69 -26.15 29.21 5.73
N ASN A 70 -27.04 28.58 4.97
CA ASN A 70 -27.84 27.45 5.45
C ASN A 70 -27.07 26.14 5.25
N ALA A 71 -26.65 25.51 6.36
CA ALA A 71 -25.88 24.26 6.35
C ALA A 71 -26.66 23.05 5.77
N ASN A 72 -27.96 23.21 5.47
CA ASN A 72 -28.76 22.14 4.87
C ASN A 72 -28.75 22.16 3.33
N THR A 73 -28.15 23.18 2.69
CA THR A 73 -28.00 23.23 1.23
C THR A 73 -26.65 22.65 0.80
N PRO A 74 -26.54 22.02 -0.39
CA PRO A 74 -25.25 21.52 -0.89
C PRO A 74 -24.15 22.60 -0.92
N LEU A 75 -24.48 23.81 -1.35
CA LEU A 75 -23.57 24.96 -1.35
C LEU A 75 -23.15 25.38 0.08
N GLY A 76 -24.09 25.42 1.02
CA GLY A 76 -23.82 25.75 2.42
C GLY A 76 -22.94 24.70 3.11
N ARG A 77 -23.18 23.41 2.83
CA ARG A 77 -22.35 22.29 3.33
C ARG A 77 -20.91 22.39 2.84
N LEU A 78 -20.71 22.57 1.53
CA LEU A 78 -19.35 22.69 0.96
C LEU A 78 -18.58 23.87 1.54
N LYS A 79 -19.23 25.04 1.72
CA LYS A 79 -18.60 26.22 2.35
C LYS A 79 -18.32 26.02 3.84
N SER A 80 -19.20 25.32 4.55
CA SER A 80 -18.97 24.98 5.96
C SER A 80 -17.73 24.11 6.11
N LEU A 81 -17.60 23.09 5.28
CA LEU A 81 -16.45 22.19 5.25
C LEU A 81 -15.18 22.92 4.80
N GLU A 82 -15.26 23.84 3.83
CA GLU A 82 -14.13 24.68 3.42
C GLU A 82 -13.62 25.56 4.57
N LYS A 83 -14.53 26.12 5.37
CA LYS A 83 -14.19 26.92 6.56
C LYS A 83 -13.54 26.05 7.64
N GLU A 84 -14.05 24.84 7.85
CA GLU A 84 -13.48 23.87 8.78
C GLU A 84 -12.07 23.41 8.35
N ALA A 85 -11.87 23.16 7.05
CA ALA A 85 -10.55 22.90 6.47
C ALA A 85 -9.59 24.06 6.73
N SER A 86 -10.04 25.30 6.53
CA SER A 86 -9.23 26.49 6.81
C SER A 86 -8.84 26.60 8.29
N GLY A 87 -9.74 26.23 9.20
CA GLY A 87 -9.47 26.17 10.65
C GLY A 87 -8.41 25.13 10.98
N LEU A 88 -8.58 23.90 10.50
CA LEU A 88 -7.60 22.82 10.71
C LEU A 88 -6.24 23.17 10.11
N GLN A 89 -6.19 23.81 8.95
CA GLN A 89 -4.95 24.28 8.35
C GLN A 89 -4.20 25.26 9.25
N SER A 90 -4.92 26.19 9.90
CA SER A 90 -4.34 27.13 10.85
C SER A 90 -3.80 26.42 12.10
N GLU A 91 -4.52 25.43 12.62
CA GLU A 91 -4.09 24.64 13.77
C GLU A 91 -2.85 23.80 13.46
N ILE A 92 -2.82 23.16 12.28
CA ILE A 92 -1.64 22.43 11.76
C ILE A 92 -0.42 23.35 11.67
N ASN A 93 -0.58 24.55 11.10
CA ASN A 93 0.51 25.51 10.96
C ASN A 93 1.01 26.01 12.33
N SER A 94 0.10 26.23 13.29
CA SER A 94 0.45 26.63 14.65
C SER A 94 1.27 25.55 15.37
N LEU A 95 0.79 24.30 15.34
CA LEU A 95 1.46 23.17 15.98
C LEU A 95 2.81 22.86 15.33
N ARG A 96 2.89 22.94 13.99
CA ARG A 96 4.17 22.86 13.28
C ARG A 96 5.15 23.95 13.71
N GLY A 97 4.67 25.19 13.86
CA GLY A 97 5.50 26.28 14.36
C GLY A 97 6.08 25.99 15.75
N LYS A 98 5.30 25.36 16.65
CA LYS A 98 5.81 24.92 17.97
C LYS A 98 6.89 23.85 17.81
N VAL A 99 6.65 22.86 16.95
CA VAL A 99 7.60 21.76 16.67
C VAL A 99 8.91 22.29 16.10
N ASP A 100 8.85 23.19 15.12
CA ASP A 100 10.03 23.78 14.46
C ASP A 100 10.84 24.66 15.44
N ARG A 101 10.18 25.29 16.43
CA ARG A 101 10.82 26.06 17.51
C ARG A 101 11.23 25.22 18.72
N ALA A 102 11.03 23.90 18.68
CA ALA A 102 11.26 22.99 19.80
C ALA A 102 10.53 23.40 21.10
N GLU A 103 9.36 24.03 20.98
CA GLU A 103 8.48 24.35 22.10
C GLU A 103 7.78 23.08 22.61
N LYS A 104 7.33 23.08 23.88
CA LYS A 104 6.57 21.94 24.43
C LYS A 104 5.21 21.80 23.73
N TYR A 105 4.88 20.58 23.33
CA TYR A 105 3.58 20.16 22.81
C TYR A 105 3.28 18.73 23.29
N GLU A 106 2.01 18.33 23.26
CA GLU A 106 1.62 16.95 23.61
C GLU A 106 1.42 16.12 22.33
N ASN A 107 1.88 14.87 22.32
CA ASN A 107 1.70 13.97 21.17
C ASN A 107 0.21 13.70 20.88
N SER A 108 -0.64 13.74 21.91
CA SER A 108 -2.09 13.65 21.82
C SER A 108 -2.69 14.75 20.94
N GLU A 109 -2.09 15.96 20.89
CA GLU A 109 -2.56 17.05 20.03
C GLU A 109 -2.43 16.68 18.56
N VAL A 110 -1.34 16.01 18.17
CA VAL A 110 -1.09 15.55 16.79
C VAL A 110 -2.07 14.45 16.41
N ASP A 111 -2.31 13.48 17.30
CA ASP A 111 -3.24 12.38 17.06
C ASP A 111 -4.69 12.88 16.89
N GLN A 112 -5.11 13.84 17.73
CA GLN A 112 -6.42 14.48 17.63
C GLN A 112 -6.55 15.32 16.35
N LEU A 113 -5.48 15.99 15.93
CA LEU A 113 -5.43 16.71 14.66
C LEU A 113 -5.64 15.75 13.48
N GLU A 114 -4.95 14.62 13.48
CA GLU A 114 -5.01 13.61 12.42
C GLU A 114 -6.39 12.96 12.34
N GLN A 115 -6.99 12.65 13.48
CA GLN A 115 -8.36 12.16 13.55
C GLN A 115 -9.35 13.16 12.95
N ARG A 116 -9.28 14.44 13.33
CA ARG A 116 -10.19 15.48 12.80
C ARG A 116 -9.99 15.71 11.30
N VAL A 117 -8.75 15.63 10.81
CA VAL A 117 -8.45 15.69 9.36
C VAL A 117 -9.06 14.50 8.62
N SER A 118 -9.02 13.31 9.22
CA SER A 118 -9.66 12.11 8.66
C SER A 118 -11.19 12.24 8.62
N GLU A 119 -11.80 12.67 9.73
CA GLU A 119 -13.25 12.90 9.83
C GLU A 119 -13.73 13.99 8.86
N LEU A 120 -12.94 15.06 8.68
CA LEU A 120 -13.22 16.08 7.67
C LEU A 120 -13.15 15.49 6.26
N ASN A 121 -12.18 14.63 5.97
CA ASN A 121 -12.06 13.97 4.67
C ASN A 121 -13.31 13.14 4.35
N THR A 122 -13.75 12.29 5.28
CA THR A 122 -14.97 11.50 5.09
C THR A 122 -16.21 12.38 4.88
N ARG A 123 -16.34 13.47 5.64
CA ARG A 123 -17.46 14.42 5.46
C ARG A 123 -17.37 15.17 4.13
N ALA A 124 -16.17 15.53 3.68
CA ALA A 124 -15.95 16.15 2.38
C ALA A 124 -16.34 15.18 1.25
N ASP A 125 -15.90 13.92 1.31
CA ASP A 125 -16.24 12.88 0.34
C ASP A 125 -17.76 12.67 0.26
N ASN A 126 -18.44 12.59 1.41
CA ASN A 126 -19.90 12.48 1.46
C ASN A 126 -20.59 13.73 0.88
N ALA A 127 -20.10 14.94 1.19
CA ALA A 127 -20.67 16.17 0.65
C ALA A 127 -20.48 16.27 -0.87
N PHE A 128 -19.37 15.78 -1.41
CA PHE A 128 -19.17 15.66 -2.86
C PHE A 128 -20.14 14.66 -3.48
N LEU A 129 -20.33 13.50 -2.85
CA LEU A 129 -21.27 12.47 -3.30
C LEU A 129 -22.74 12.96 -3.28
N GLU A 130 -23.15 13.65 -2.22
CA GLU A 130 -24.48 14.26 -2.12
C GLU A 130 -24.68 15.38 -3.15
N THR A 131 -23.64 16.15 -3.44
CA THR A 131 -23.68 17.18 -4.48
C THR A 131 -23.75 16.56 -5.88
N ALA A 132 -23.09 15.43 -6.10
CA ALA A 132 -23.15 14.68 -7.35
C ALA A 132 -24.52 13.99 -7.55
N THR A 133 -25.12 13.44 -6.49
CA THR A 133 -26.45 12.81 -6.54
C THR A 133 -27.58 13.84 -6.67
N ALA A 134 -27.46 15.03 -6.09
CA ALA A 134 -28.40 16.13 -6.35
C ALA A 134 -28.39 16.62 -7.82
N ARG A 135 -27.33 16.29 -8.58
CA ARG A 135 -27.17 16.59 -10.01
C ARG A 135 -27.67 15.49 -10.95
N SER A 136 -27.99 14.29 -10.43
CA SER A 136 -28.43 13.15 -11.24
C SER A 136 -29.96 13.06 -11.43
N ASN A 137 -30.74 14.03 -10.95
CA ASN A 137 -32.16 14.15 -11.28
C ASN A 137 -32.34 14.93 -12.60
N PRO A 138 -32.75 14.29 -13.71
CA PRO A 138 -32.92 14.99 -14.97
C PRO A 138 -34.31 15.63 -14.98
N ILE A 139 -34.40 16.94 -14.74
CA ILE A 139 -35.46 17.73 -15.36
C ILE A 139 -34.84 18.29 -16.63
N SER A 140 -35.02 17.56 -17.72
CA SER A 140 -34.58 17.94 -19.05
C SER A 140 -35.47 19.06 -19.58
N ASP A 141 -34.92 20.26 -19.78
CA ASP A 141 -35.48 21.24 -20.71
C ASP A 141 -34.54 21.34 -21.92
N VAL A 142 -34.73 20.43 -22.87
CA VAL A 142 -33.98 20.35 -24.12
C VAL A 142 -34.54 21.41 -25.07
N GLY A 143 -33.69 22.34 -25.54
CA GLY A 143 -33.98 23.09 -26.77
C GLY A 143 -33.81 24.60 -26.80
N LYS A 144 -32.86 25.21 -26.08
CA LYS A 144 -32.41 26.58 -26.41
C LYS A 144 -30.89 26.67 -26.55
N PRO A 145 -30.37 27.26 -27.65
CA PRO A 145 -28.95 27.49 -27.80
C PRO A 145 -28.51 28.50 -26.73
N ARG A 146 -27.55 28.13 -25.88
CA ARG A 146 -26.93 29.07 -24.95
C ARG A 146 -25.87 29.88 -25.69
N ASP A 147 -26.04 31.20 -25.66
CA ASP A 147 -25.07 32.17 -26.18
C ASP A 147 -23.68 31.95 -25.59
N ILE A 148 -22.67 31.90 -26.48
CA ILE A 148 -21.26 31.84 -26.13
C ILE A 148 -20.86 33.16 -25.47
N LYS A 149 -20.84 33.19 -24.13
CA LYS A 149 -20.18 34.27 -23.37
C LYS A 149 -18.71 33.94 -23.15
N LYS A 150 -17.87 34.89 -23.54
CA LYS A 150 -16.40 34.86 -23.52
C LYS A 150 -15.81 34.33 -22.20
N LYS A 151 -14.85 33.42 -22.36
CA LYS A 151 -13.97 32.80 -21.35
C LYS A 151 -13.57 33.78 -20.24
N LYS A 152 -13.92 33.47 -18.99
CA LYS A 152 -13.13 33.87 -17.82
C LYS A 152 -12.14 32.74 -17.56
N LYS A 153 -10.85 33.08 -17.53
CA LYS A 153 -9.75 32.21 -17.10
C LYS A 153 -10.11 31.54 -15.77
N PHE A 154 -10.45 30.25 -15.81
CA PHE A 154 -10.47 29.38 -14.64
C PHE A 154 -9.07 28.74 -14.51
N LEU A 155 -8.67 28.45 -13.27
CA LEU A 155 -7.46 27.74 -12.84
C LEU A 155 -6.07 28.35 -13.16
N GLY A 156 -5.59 29.17 -12.23
CA GLY A 156 -4.15 29.35 -11.96
C GLY A 156 -3.55 28.24 -11.08
N ILE A 157 -3.96 26.98 -11.26
CA ILE A 157 -3.46 25.82 -10.48
C ILE A 157 -2.27 25.14 -11.19
N PHE A 158 -2.19 25.27 -12.52
CA PHE A 158 -1.05 24.82 -13.29
C PHE A 158 -0.05 25.98 -13.39
N GLY A 159 1.09 25.87 -12.71
CA GLY A 159 2.15 26.86 -12.79
C GLY A 159 2.57 27.10 -14.24
N GLY A 160 2.44 28.35 -14.69
CA GLY A 160 3.07 28.88 -15.91
C GLY A 160 2.77 28.14 -17.22
N GLY A 161 1.63 28.43 -17.84
CA GLY A 161 1.27 27.97 -19.18
C GLY A 161 0.13 26.96 -19.15
N GLY A 162 -1.11 27.46 -19.18
CA GLY A 162 -2.31 26.62 -19.13
C GLY A 162 -2.39 25.69 -20.34
N ASN A 163 -2.43 24.39 -20.07
CA ASN A 163 -2.93 23.43 -21.05
C ASN A 163 -4.45 23.47 -20.97
N ASP A 164 -5.09 24.12 -21.94
CA ASP A 164 -6.55 24.21 -22.11
C ASP A 164 -7.27 22.84 -22.04
N GLU A 165 -6.53 21.73 -22.25
CA GLU A 165 -6.99 20.34 -22.19
C GLU A 165 -7.58 19.94 -20.82
N TYR A 166 -6.93 20.27 -19.69
CA TYR A 166 -7.39 19.82 -18.36
C TYR A 166 -8.65 20.56 -17.90
N ASP A 167 -8.72 21.85 -18.17
CA ASP A 167 -9.88 22.67 -17.83
C ASP A 167 -11.12 22.22 -18.61
N GLU A 168 -10.95 21.77 -19.85
CA GLU A 168 -12.03 21.19 -20.64
C GLU A 168 -12.49 19.83 -20.06
N LEU A 169 -11.53 18.97 -19.73
CA LEU A 169 -11.79 17.63 -19.18
C LEU A 169 -12.52 17.67 -17.84
N ILE A 170 -12.18 18.62 -16.97
CA ILE A 170 -12.73 18.74 -15.62
C ILE A 170 -13.95 19.69 -15.59
N GLY A 171 -14.02 20.64 -16.53
CA GLY A 171 -15.02 21.71 -16.52
C GLY A 171 -16.42 21.30 -17.02
N SER A 172 -16.58 20.14 -17.64
CA SER A 172 -17.88 19.67 -18.13
C SER A 172 -18.07 18.17 -17.98
N VAL A 173 -19.23 17.78 -17.45
CA VAL A 173 -19.64 16.38 -17.33
C VAL A 173 -20.43 15.99 -18.58
N THR A 174 -19.91 15.03 -19.36
CA THR A 174 -20.51 14.60 -20.64
C THR A 174 -20.35 13.09 -20.84
N PRO A 175 -21.28 12.40 -21.53
CA PRO A 175 -21.14 10.97 -21.82
C PRO A 175 -19.83 10.66 -22.56
N GLY A 176 -19.10 9.62 -22.13
CA GLY A 176 -17.82 9.19 -22.72
C GLY A 176 -16.59 9.97 -22.24
N ARG A 177 -16.78 11.06 -21.48
CA ARG A 177 -15.69 11.86 -20.91
C ARG A 177 -14.90 11.09 -19.84
N ASP A 178 -15.52 10.14 -19.17
CA ASP A 178 -14.87 9.23 -18.23
C ASP A 178 -13.72 8.44 -18.87
N ARG A 179 -13.89 7.94 -20.09
CA ARG A 179 -12.82 7.29 -20.87
C ARG A 179 -11.68 8.26 -21.17
N GLU A 180 -11.99 9.46 -21.63
CA GLU A 180 -10.97 10.47 -21.94
C GLU A 180 -10.17 10.84 -20.69
N LEU A 181 -10.86 11.09 -19.57
CA LEU A 181 -10.25 11.33 -18.27
C LEU A 181 -9.32 10.18 -17.89
N PHE A 182 -9.75 8.92 -18.06
CA PHE A 182 -8.96 7.75 -17.68
C PHE A 182 -7.68 7.63 -18.52
N VAL A 183 -7.78 7.84 -19.83
CA VAL A 183 -6.63 7.81 -20.76
C VAL A 183 -5.65 8.94 -20.45
N VAL A 184 -6.15 10.16 -20.25
CA VAL A 184 -5.31 11.32 -19.95
C VAL A 184 -4.67 11.19 -18.57
N ALA A 185 -5.41 10.73 -17.56
CA ALA A 185 -4.88 10.45 -16.23
C ALA A 185 -3.72 9.43 -16.29
N THR A 186 -3.92 8.33 -17.01
CA THR A 186 -2.89 7.30 -17.23
C THR A 186 -1.64 7.89 -17.87
N ARG A 187 -1.81 8.73 -18.91
CA ARG A 187 -0.71 9.42 -19.58
C ARG A 187 0.08 10.31 -18.62
N GLU A 188 -0.59 11.02 -17.72
CA GLU A 188 0.07 11.90 -16.75
C GLU A 188 0.79 11.11 -15.65
N VAL A 189 0.21 10.02 -15.14
CA VAL A 189 0.92 9.12 -14.19
C VAL A 189 2.19 8.54 -14.82
N ARG A 190 2.13 8.11 -16.09
CA ARG A 190 3.31 7.61 -16.84
C ARG A 190 4.42 8.64 -17.03
N LYS A 191 4.10 9.94 -16.97
CA LYS A 191 5.07 11.05 -16.97
C LYS A 191 5.56 11.41 -15.56
N ALA A 192 5.21 10.63 -14.55
CA ALA A 192 5.41 10.92 -13.13
C ALA A 192 4.69 12.19 -12.63
N ASN A 193 3.71 12.71 -13.38
CA ASN A 193 2.82 13.79 -12.93
C ASN A 193 1.70 13.21 -12.05
N TYR A 194 2.09 12.57 -10.95
CA TYR A 194 1.20 11.77 -10.10
C TYR A 194 0.00 12.58 -9.57
N ASP A 195 0.23 13.83 -9.16
CA ASP A 195 -0.85 14.70 -8.66
C ASP A 195 -1.92 14.99 -9.70
N VAL A 196 -1.51 15.29 -10.94
CA VAL A 196 -2.43 15.57 -12.05
C VAL A 196 -3.18 14.31 -12.44
N GLY A 197 -2.48 13.19 -12.56
CA GLY A 197 -3.10 11.89 -12.85
C GLY A 197 -4.13 11.48 -11.80
N ARG A 198 -3.78 11.60 -10.51
CA ARG A 198 -4.70 11.34 -9.40
C ARG A 198 -5.93 12.23 -9.43
N LEU A 199 -5.76 13.53 -9.69
CA LEU A 199 -6.87 14.46 -9.78
C LEU A 199 -7.85 14.03 -10.87
N LEU A 200 -7.35 13.66 -12.05
CA LEU A 200 -8.18 13.23 -13.17
C LEU A 200 -8.90 11.91 -12.89
N PHE A 201 -8.24 10.92 -12.29
CA PHE A 201 -8.90 9.70 -11.82
C PHE A 201 -9.97 10.01 -10.75
N GLN A 202 -9.69 10.92 -9.82
CA GLN A 202 -10.65 11.33 -8.80
C GLN A 202 -11.87 12.04 -9.40
N THR A 203 -11.70 12.79 -10.49
CA THR A 203 -12.82 13.35 -11.25
C THR A 203 -13.73 12.23 -11.76
N ILE A 204 -13.20 11.12 -12.28
CA ILE A 204 -14.01 9.96 -12.70
C ILE A 204 -14.83 9.44 -11.51
N ILE A 205 -14.16 9.18 -10.39
CA ILE A 205 -14.76 8.60 -9.18
C ILE A 205 -15.90 9.47 -8.63
N THR A 206 -15.76 10.79 -8.71
CA THR A 206 -16.70 11.75 -8.11
C THR A 206 -17.82 12.19 -9.05
N THR A 207 -17.58 12.20 -10.36
CA THR A 207 -18.53 12.74 -11.35
C THR A 207 -19.21 11.68 -12.19
N TYR A 208 -18.67 10.46 -12.28
CA TYR A 208 -19.25 9.34 -13.04
C TYR A 208 -19.39 8.07 -12.17
N PRO A 209 -20.33 8.04 -11.21
CA PRO A 209 -20.52 6.90 -10.30
C PRO A 209 -20.91 5.59 -11.00
N ASP A 210 -21.52 5.66 -12.19
CA ASP A 210 -21.90 4.50 -13.00
C ASP A 210 -20.86 4.17 -14.10
N SER A 211 -19.70 4.84 -14.09
CA SER A 211 -18.67 4.61 -15.10
C SER A 211 -18.12 3.19 -15.01
N PRO A 212 -17.96 2.46 -16.14
CA PRO A 212 -17.27 1.18 -16.14
C PRO A 212 -15.80 1.33 -15.73
N TYR A 213 -15.22 2.52 -15.83
CA TYR A 213 -13.85 2.81 -15.38
C TYR A 213 -13.74 3.04 -13.88
N LEU A 214 -14.84 3.15 -13.14
CA LEU A 214 -14.79 3.54 -11.73
C LEU A 214 -13.93 2.61 -10.85
N PRO A 215 -14.04 1.27 -10.94
CA PRO A 215 -13.20 0.39 -10.13
C PRO A 215 -11.72 0.56 -10.46
N MET A 216 -11.40 0.70 -11.75
CA MET A 216 -10.02 0.82 -12.22
C MET A 216 -9.45 2.21 -11.95
N ALA A 217 -10.27 3.26 -11.93
CA ALA A 217 -9.85 4.60 -11.55
C ALA A 217 -9.48 4.65 -10.07
N LYS A 218 -10.28 4.03 -9.19
CA LYS A 218 -9.93 3.87 -7.77
C LYS A 218 -8.62 3.10 -7.59
N LEU A 219 -8.42 2.02 -8.35
CA LEU A 219 -7.18 1.25 -8.30
C LEU A 219 -5.98 2.03 -8.83
N ALA A 220 -6.15 2.79 -9.92
CA ALA A 220 -5.11 3.61 -10.51
C ALA A 220 -4.67 4.76 -9.60
N VAL A 221 -5.56 5.31 -8.76
CA VAL A 221 -5.19 6.22 -7.68
C VAL A 221 -4.24 5.52 -6.69
N ALA A 222 -4.56 4.31 -6.25
CA ALA A 222 -3.69 3.54 -5.34
C ALA A 222 -2.32 3.23 -5.97
N ASP A 223 -2.32 2.78 -7.23
CA ASP A 223 -1.09 2.58 -8.02
C ASP A 223 -0.26 3.86 -8.08
N SER A 224 -0.85 5.01 -8.42
CA SER A 224 -0.11 6.26 -8.58
C SER A 224 0.64 6.67 -7.30
N PHE A 225 0.05 6.44 -6.12
CA PHE A 225 0.72 6.64 -4.84
C PHE A 225 1.84 5.62 -4.62
N PHE A 226 1.62 4.36 -4.99
CA PHE A 226 2.65 3.32 -4.88
C PHE A 226 3.85 3.62 -5.80
N LEU A 227 3.60 4.02 -7.04
CA LEU A 227 4.61 4.40 -8.03
C LEU A 227 5.43 5.62 -7.55
N GLU A 228 4.76 6.65 -7.01
CA GLU A 228 5.42 7.82 -6.42
C GLU A 228 6.39 7.42 -5.30
N GLY A 229 5.95 6.53 -4.40
CA GLY A 229 6.85 5.78 -3.55
C GLY A 229 7.51 6.52 -2.38
N SER A 230 7.17 7.78 -2.16
CA SER A 230 7.52 8.50 -0.93
C SER A 230 6.85 7.85 0.29
N THR A 231 7.37 8.02 1.51
CA THR A 231 6.76 7.41 2.70
C THR A 231 5.29 7.81 2.87
N SER A 232 4.98 9.08 2.66
CA SER A 232 3.59 9.57 2.67
C SER A 232 2.75 8.93 1.57
N ALA A 233 3.28 8.84 0.35
CA ALA A 233 2.58 8.20 -0.76
C ALA A 233 2.36 6.71 -0.50
N LEU A 234 3.31 5.96 0.05
CA LEU A 234 3.12 4.53 0.39
C LEU A 234 2.04 4.31 1.46
N ILE A 235 1.92 5.22 2.43
CA ILE A 235 0.82 5.20 3.39
C ILE A 235 -0.52 5.42 2.67
N GLN A 236 -0.60 6.42 1.78
CA GLN A 236 -1.80 6.68 0.98
C GLN A 236 -2.12 5.53 0.03
N ALA A 237 -1.11 4.87 -0.55
CA ALA A 237 -1.25 3.71 -1.42
C ALA A 237 -1.89 2.56 -0.65
N SER A 238 -1.34 2.21 0.52
CA SER A 238 -1.89 1.16 1.39
C SER A 238 -3.33 1.44 1.78
N GLY A 239 -3.67 2.70 2.08
CA GLY A 239 -5.06 3.11 2.39
C GLY A 239 -5.98 3.02 1.17
N SER A 240 -5.54 3.47 0.01
CA SER A 240 -6.32 3.48 -1.23
C SER A 240 -6.56 2.06 -1.78
N TYR A 241 -5.57 1.17 -1.68
CA TYR A 241 -5.75 -0.24 -1.99
C TYR A 241 -6.75 -0.92 -1.03
N GLN A 242 -6.68 -0.59 0.26
CA GLN A 242 -7.63 -1.10 1.25
C GLN A 242 -9.06 -0.58 1.00
N ASP A 243 -9.21 0.69 0.60
CA ASP A 243 -10.48 1.27 0.15
C ASP A 243 -11.03 0.51 -1.06
N TRP A 244 -10.19 0.29 -2.07
CA TRP A 244 -10.57 -0.46 -3.26
C TRP A 244 -11.07 -1.88 -2.92
N LEU A 245 -10.39 -2.60 -2.03
CA LEU A 245 -10.84 -3.93 -1.57
C LEU A 245 -12.16 -3.89 -0.80
N THR A 246 -12.46 -2.77 -0.14
CA THR A 246 -13.73 -2.60 0.58
C THR A 246 -14.90 -2.50 -0.40
N PHE A 247 -14.70 -1.79 -1.52
CA PHE A 247 -15.72 -1.62 -2.56
C PHE A 247 -15.78 -2.80 -3.55
N PHE A 248 -14.64 -3.45 -3.85
CA PHE A 248 -14.54 -4.49 -4.87
C PHE A 248 -13.89 -5.80 -4.34
N PRO A 249 -14.39 -6.38 -3.24
CA PRO A 249 -13.73 -7.51 -2.57
C PRO A 249 -13.65 -8.79 -3.41
N THR A 250 -14.54 -8.96 -4.38
CA THR A 250 -14.61 -10.16 -5.25
C THR A 250 -14.00 -9.94 -6.63
N HIS A 251 -13.37 -8.79 -6.87
CA HIS A 251 -12.79 -8.49 -8.18
C HIS A 251 -11.58 -9.41 -8.46
N PRO A 252 -11.34 -9.85 -9.71
CA PRO A 252 -10.24 -10.77 -10.05
C PRO A 252 -8.82 -10.29 -9.70
N LEU A 253 -8.64 -9.00 -9.39
CA LEU A 253 -7.36 -8.41 -8.96
C LEU A 253 -7.19 -8.34 -7.43
N ALA A 254 -8.15 -8.84 -6.64
CA ALA A 254 -8.16 -8.67 -5.19
C ALA A 254 -6.92 -9.27 -4.48
N ASP A 255 -6.42 -10.41 -4.94
CA ASP A 255 -5.21 -11.03 -4.38
C ASP A 255 -3.94 -10.19 -4.67
N ARG A 256 -3.82 -9.62 -5.87
CA ARG A 256 -2.77 -8.66 -6.24
C ARG A 256 -2.83 -7.39 -5.40
N VAL A 257 -4.03 -6.87 -5.16
CA VAL A 257 -4.21 -5.66 -4.34
C VAL A 257 -3.83 -5.93 -2.88
N LEU A 258 -4.23 -7.07 -2.31
CA LEU A 258 -3.78 -7.48 -0.97
C LEU A 258 -2.26 -7.59 -0.87
N LEU A 259 -1.62 -8.14 -1.90
CA LEU A 259 -0.17 -8.20 -1.97
C LEU A 259 0.44 -6.79 -2.01
N LYS A 260 -0.11 -5.87 -2.79
CA LYS A 260 0.38 -4.49 -2.87
C LYS A 260 0.19 -3.70 -1.56
N ILE A 261 -0.83 -4.02 -0.75
CA ILE A 261 -0.95 -3.49 0.62
C ILE A 261 0.23 -3.95 1.48
N ALA A 262 0.55 -5.25 1.44
CA ALA A 262 1.72 -5.77 2.17
C ALA A 262 3.02 -5.14 1.66
N GLU A 263 3.22 -5.07 0.34
CA GLU A 263 4.41 -4.46 -0.27
C GLU A 263 4.54 -2.97 0.06
N SER A 264 3.44 -2.23 0.19
CA SER A 264 3.45 -0.82 0.63
C SER A 264 4.03 -0.68 2.03
N GLN A 265 3.77 -1.63 2.93
CA GLN A 265 4.36 -1.67 4.26
C GLN A 265 5.82 -2.12 4.19
N MET A 266 6.11 -3.13 3.36
CA MET A 266 7.45 -3.66 3.20
C MET A 266 8.45 -2.63 2.66
N ARG A 267 8.03 -1.78 1.73
CA ARG A 267 8.86 -0.66 1.21
C ARG A 267 9.19 0.40 2.28
N GLN A 268 8.54 0.35 3.44
CA GLN A 268 8.81 1.21 4.60
C GLN A 268 9.57 0.47 5.71
N ILE A 269 9.95 -0.79 5.52
CA ILE A 269 10.72 -1.55 6.53
C ILE A 269 12.17 -1.05 6.55
N GLY A 270 12.61 -0.63 7.74
CA GLY A 270 13.98 -0.26 8.00
C GLY A 270 14.90 -1.45 8.26
N LEU A 271 16.14 -1.15 8.64
CA LEU A 271 17.09 -2.15 9.11
C LEU A 271 16.57 -2.91 10.35
N PRO A 272 17.05 -4.14 10.60
CA PRO A 272 16.57 -4.97 11.71
C PRO A 272 16.80 -4.37 13.09
N ASP A 273 17.71 -3.42 13.28
CA ASP A 273 17.96 -2.73 14.55
C ASP A 273 16.97 -1.58 14.83
N ARG A 274 16.10 -1.24 13.87
CA ARG A 274 15.12 -0.15 13.96
C ARG A 274 13.74 -0.65 14.38
N ASP A 275 12.78 0.28 14.40
CA ASP A 275 11.38 -0.03 14.69
C ASP A 275 10.80 -1.08 13.72
N ALA A 276 10.19 -2.11 14.29
CA ALA A 276 9.68 -3.27 13.57
C ALA A 276 8.19 -3.18 13.21
N THR A 277 7.53 -2.03 13.42
CA THR A 277 6.08 -1.89 13.25
C THR A 277 5.65 -2.21 11.83
N ARG A 278 6.33 -1.63 10.84
CA ARG A 278 6.06 -1.89 9.41
C ARG A 278 6.25 -3.36 9.04
N ALA A 279 7.27 -4.02 9.59
CA ALA A 279 7.52 -5.43 9.34
C ALA A 279 6.45 -6.33 9.94
N LYS A 280 5.98 -6.05 11.16
CA LYS A 280 4.87 -6.80 11.80
C LYS A 280 3.56 -6.66 11.00
N VAL A 281 3.24 -5.44 10.55
CA VAL A 281 2.04 -5.21 9.74
C VAL A 281 2.15 -5.94 8.40
N ALA A 282 3.29 -5.87 7.73
CA ALA A 282 3.53 -6.62 6.49
C ALA A 282 3.36 -8.13 6.69
N GLU A 283 3.93 -8.69 7.76
CA GLU A 283 3.82 -10.11 8.10
C GLU A 283 2.36 -10.54 8.27
N GLN A 284 1.58 -9.76 9.03
CA GLN A 284 0.15 -10.01 9.23
C GLN A 284 -0.61 -10.03 7.90
N ARG A 285 -0.34 -9.07 7.01
CA ARG A 285 -1.02 -8.97 5.71
C ARG A 285 -0.66 -10.12 4.78
N LEU A 286 0.60 -10.53 4.75
CA LEU A 286 1.07 -11.67 3.96
C LEU A 286 0.48 -13.00 4.47
N LYS A 287 0.44 -13.20 5.79
CA LYS A 287 -0.21 -14.37 6.40
C LYS A 287 -1.70 -14.41 6.07
N ALA A 288 -2.40 -13.27 6.16
CA ALA A 288 -3.81 -13.17 5.79
C ALA A 288 -4.05 -13.48 4.30
N LEU A 289 -3.18 -13.01 3.40
CA LEU A 289 -3.25 -13.32 1.97
C LEU A 289 -3.11 -14.82 1.70
N LEU A 290 -2.14 -15.49 2.32
CA LEU A 290 -1.96 -16.95 2.19
C LEU A 290 -3.15 -17.74 2.73
N GLN A 291 -3.79 -17.26 3.80
CA GLN A 291 -4.98 -17.87 4.38
C GLN A 291 -6.22 -17.68 3.50
N GLN A 292 -6.41 -16.46 2.98
CA GLN A 292 -7.61 -16.11 2.21
C GLN A 292 -7.54 -16.62 0.76
N TYR A 293 -6.34 -16.67 0.18
CA TYR A 293 -6.11 -17.11 -1.21
C TYR A 293 -5.06 -18.24 -1.30
N PRO A 294 -5.33 -19.42 -0.71
CA PRO A 294 -4.34 -20.51 -0.61
C PRO A 294 -3.93 -21.11 -1.96
N ASN A 295 -4.72 -20.87 -3.02
CA ASN A 295 -4.52 -21.33 -4.39
C ASN A 295 -4.19 -20.20 -5.37
N SER A 296 -3.88 -18.98 -4.89
CA SER A 296 -3.48 -17.88 -5.77
C SER A 296 -2.19 -18.22 -6.52
N VAL A 297 -2.09 -17.76 -7.77
CA VAL A 297 -0.86 -17.82 -8.57
C VAL A 297 0.29 -17.06 -7.89
N LEU A 298 -0.05 -16.09 -7.03
CA LEU A 298 0.90 -15.28 -6.26
C LEU A 298 1.40 -15.98 -4.99
N LYS A 299 1.00 -17.23 -4.72
CA LYS A 299 1.38 -17.94 -3.49
C LYS A 299 2.90 -18.01 -3.32
N LYS A 300 3.63 -18.37 -4.38
CA LYS A 300 5.10 -18.48 -4.34
C LYS A 300 5.73 -17.13 -3.99
N ASP A 301 5.28 -16.09 -4.68
CA ASP A 301 5.68 -14.69 -4.48
C ASP A 301 5.40 -14.21 -3.05
N THR A 302 4.23 -14.55 -2.50
CA THR A 302 3.79 -14.17 -1.16
C THR A 302 4.60 -14.90 -0.07
N VAL A 303 4.90 -16.18 -0.26
CA VAL A 303 5.76 -16.95 0.66
C VAL A 303 7.16 -16.38 0.70
N GLU A 304 7.74 -16.01 -0.44
CA GLU A 304 9.07 -15.40 -0.49
C GLU A 304 9.09 -14.03 0.22
N ARG A 305 8.06 -13.20 0.02
CA ARG A 305 7.93 -11.92 0.74
C ARG A 305 7.76 -12.13 2.24
N LEU A 306 6.99 -13.14 2.65
CA LEU A 306 6.82 -13.48 4.05
C LEU A 306 8.14 -13.92 4.68
N ARG A 307 8.93 -14.73 3.97
CA ARG A 307 10.29 -15.13 4.36
C ARG A 307 11.16 -13.90 4.60
N GLN A 308 11.21 -12.95 3.66
CA GLN A 308 12.02 -11.72 3.79
C GLN A 308 11.60 -10.83 4.97
N VAL A 309 10.29 -10.70 5.22
CA VAL A 309 9.78 -9.97 6.38
C VAL A 309 10.15 -10.68 7.69
N GLN A 310 10.02 -12.01 7.73
CA GLN A 310 10.43 -12.83 8.87
C GLN A 310 11.95 -12.82 9.08
N ASP A 311 12.76 -12.68 8.02
CA ASP A 311 14.20 -12.45 8.11
C ASP A 311 14.51 -11.12 8.81
N ASN A 312 13.83 -10.03 8.45
CA ASN A 312 14.00 -8.75 9.11
C ASN A 312 13.62 -8.82 10.61
N LEU A 313 12.45 -9.39 10.93
CA LEU A 313 11.96 -9.53 12.30
C LEU A 313 12.78 -10.51 13.15
N GLY A 314 13.23 -11.60 12.53
CA GLY A 314 14.10 -12.60 13.15
C GLY A 314 15.48 -12.04 13.43
N LEU A 315 16.08 -11.29 12.49
CA LEU A 315 17.36 -10.61 12.70
C LEU A 315 17.31 -9.60 13.84
N HIS A 316 16.22 -8.83 13.97
CA HIS A 316 16.01 -7.94 15.12
C HIS A 316 16.17 -8.70 16.44
N ASN A 317 15.45 -9.82 16.57
CA ASN A 317 15.50 -10.64 17.78
C ASN A 317 16.85 -11.35 17.93
N LEU A 318 17.46 -11.78 16.84
CA LEU A 318 18.75 -12.46 16.83
C LEU A 318 19.86 -11.54 17.31
N TYR A 319 19.87 -10.27 16.92
CA TYR A 319 20.85 -9.29 17.40
C TYR A 319 20.75 -9.08 18.91
N VAL A 320 19.52 -8.95 19.43
CA VAL A 320 19.28 -8.84 20.87
C VAL A 320 19.66 -10.14 21.59
N ALA A 321 19.33 -11.30 21.04
CA ALA A 321 19.69 -12.60 21.58
C ALA A 321 21.22 -12.77 21.64
N ASN A 322 21.91 -12.45 20.56
CA ASN A 322 23.37 -12.53 20.44
C ASN A 322 24.09 -11.57 21.39
N TYR A 323 23.52 -10.39 21.66
CA TYR A 323 24.04 -9.49 22.69
C TYR A 323 24.00 -10.14 24.09
N TYR A 324 22.86 -10.69 24.49
CA TYR A 324 22.72 -11.38 25.78
C TYR A 324 23.51 -12.69 25.85
N TYR A 325 23.61 -13.41 24.73
CA TYR A 325 24.44 -14.61 24.60
C TYR A 325 25.90 -14.26 24.88
N LYS A 326 26.44 -13.23 24.22
CA LYS A 326 27.83 -12.78 24.43
C LYS A 326 28.07 -12.34 25.89
N LEU A 327 27.10 -11.66 26.51
CA LEU A 327 27.21 -11.25 27.91
C LEU A 327 27.26 -12.46 28.86
N SER A 328 26.47 -13.50 28.58
CA SER A 328 26.33 -14.67 29.44
C SER A 328 27.38 -15.75 29.19
N VAL A 329 27.48 -16.23 27.95
CA VAL A 329 28.34 -17.36 27.57
C VAL A 329 29.79 -16.94 27.44
N ASP A 330 30.07 -15.82 26.75
CA ASP A 330 31.47 -15.43 26.48
C ASP A 330 32.07 -14.63 27.64
N GLN A 331 31.27 -13.80 28.32
CA GLN A 331 31.75 -12.88 29.35
C GLN A 331 31.38 -13.26 30.79
N GLN A 332 30.48 -14.23 30.99
CA GLN A 332 30.02 -14.68 32.32
C GLN A 332 29.44 -13.55 33.19
N LYS A 333 28.77 -12.57 32.57
CA LYS A 333 28.18 -11.39 33.24
C LYS A 333 26.65 -11.46 33.38
N GLY A 334 26.04 -12.61 33.10
CA GLY A 334 24.58 -12.82 33.13
C GLY A 334 23.88 -12.55 31.78
N GLY A 335 22.55 -12.67 31.75
CA GLY A 335 21.74 -12.48 30.54
C GLY A 335 21.26 -13.75 29.83
N LEU A 336 21.61 -14.93 30.34
CA LEU A 336 21.34 -16.23 29.72
C LEU A 336 19.85 -16.46 29.41
N LYS A 337 18.97 -16.24 30.41
CA LYS A 337 17.51 -16.32 30.22
C LYS A 337 16.98 -15.30 29.21
N GLY A 338 17.61 -14.13 29.12
CA GLY A 338 17.30 -13.12 28.11
C GLY A 338 17.63 -13.59 26.70
N ALA A 339 18.79 -14.20 26.51
CA ALA A 339 19.19 -14.82 25.24
C ALA A 339 18.22 -15.94 24.85
N GLN A 340 17.96 -16.89 25.75
CA GLN A 340 17.01 -17.98 25.55
C GLN A 340 15.62 -17.49 25.16
N SER A 341 15.09 -16.48 25.86
CA SER A 341 13.77 -15.92 25.57
C SER A 341 13.69 -15.37 24.15
N ARG A 342 14.75 -14.71 23.67
CA ARG A 342 14.79 -14.13 22.32
C ARG A 342 14.98 -15.19 21.24
N TYR A 343 15.84 -16.19 21.46
CA TYR A 343 15.93 -17.32 20.52
C TYR A 343 14.62 -18.08 20.41
N ARG A 344 13.97 -18.41 21.53
CA ARG A 344 12.65 -19.07 21.52
C ARG A 344 11.61 -18.25 20.78
N GLU A 345 11.59 -16.92 20.97
CA GLU A 345 10.70 -16.03 20.21
C GLU A 345 10.92 -16.13 18.69
N ILE A 346 12.17 -16.27 18.23
CA ILE A 346 12.47 -16.49 16.80
C ILE A 346 11.87 -17.81 16.31
N LEU A 347 12.13 -18.89 17.04
CA LEU A 347 11.64 -20.24 16.71
C LEU A 347 10.11 -20.29 16.63
N ASP A 348 9.43 -19.62 17.55
CA ASP A 348 7.97 -19.67 17.68
C ASP A 348 7.26 -18.77 16.65
N LYS A 349 7.80 -17.56 16.39
CA LYS A 349 7.10 -16.55 15.59
C LYS A 349 7.51 -16.51 14.13
N TYR A 350 8.75 -16.89 13.81
CA TYR A 350 9.34 -16.71 12.48
C TYR A 350 9.80 -18.05 11.89
N PRO A 351 8.86 -18.96 11.57
CA PRO A 351 9.18 -20.30 11.08
C PRO A 351 9.90 -20.33 9.72
N ASN A 352 9.83 -19.26 8.91
CA ASN A 352 10.56 -19.16 7.65
C ASN A 352 11.87 -18.35 7.79
N PHE A 353 12.33 -18.08 9.02
CA PHE A 353 13.55 -17.32 9.26
C PHE A 353 14.78 -18.03 8.65
N GLY A 354 15.56 -17.30 7.85
CA GLY A 354 16.71 -17.83 7.12
C GLY A 354 17.89 -18.23 8.00
N PHE A 355 18.04 -17.65 9.19
CA PHE A 355 19.14 -17.93 10.14
C PHE A 355 18.66 -18.75 11.34
N MET A 356 17.67 -19.63 11.12
CA MET A 356 17.08 -20.47 12.17
C MET A 356 18.10 -21.46 12.76
N ASP A 357 19.05 -21.91 11.96
CA ASP A 357 20.15 -22.78 12.38
C ASP A 357 21.07 -22.11 13.42
N GLU A 358 21.47 -20.86 13.23
CA GLU A 358 22.23 -20.09 14.24
C GLU A 358 21.41 -19.97 15.53
N ALA A 359 20.13 -19.60 15.42
CA ALA A 359 19.26 -19.42 16.58
C ALA A 359 19.10 -20.73 17.37
N LEU A 360 18.90 -21.85 16.67
CA LEU A 360 18.84 -23.19 17.27
C LEU A 360 20.15 -23.56 17.96
N TYR A 361 21.27 -23.37 17.28
CA TYR A 361 22.58 -23.76 17.80
C TYR A 361 22.90 -23.00 19.08
N LYS A 362 22.74 -21.67 19.05
CA LYS A 362 23.02 -20.83 20.21
C LYS A 362 22.05 -21.08 21.35
N LEU A 363 20.77 -21.33 21.07
CA LEU A 363 19.81 -21.75 22.08
C LEU A 363 20.25 -23.07 22.74
N ALA A 364 20.66 -24.07 21.95
CA ALA A 364 21.17 -25.34 22.47
C ALA A 364 22.38 -25.13 23.40
N VAL A 365 23.32 -24.27 23.01
CA VAL A 365 24.48 -23.92 23.85
C VAL A 365 24.04 -23.23 25.14
N THR A 366 23.04 -22.36 25.11
CA THR A 366 22.56 -21.75 26.37
C THR A 366 21.96 -22.79 27.33
N TYR A 367 21.30 -23.84 26.83
CA TYR A 367 20.81 -24.93 27.68
C TYR A 367 21.94 -25.81 28.22
N LEU A 368 23.02 -26.01 27.44
CA LEU A 368 24.23 -26.66 27.95
C LEU A 368 24.85 -25.90 29.12
N VAL A 369 24.88 -24.58 29.05
CA VAL A 369 25.39 -23.74 30.15
C VAL A 369 24.55 -23.87 31.43
N GLU A 370 23.26 -24.19 31.29
CA GLU A 370 22.35 -24.47 32.42
C GLU A 370 22.34 -25.94 32.85
N GLU A 371 23.19 -26.78 32.24
CA GLU A 371 23.25 -28.23 32.47
C GLU A 371 21.94 -28.97 32.09
N GLU A 372 21.05 -28.31 31.32
CA GLU A 372 19.82 -28.88 30.77
C GLU A 372 20.13 -29.64 29.47
N THR A 373 20.88 -30.74 29.60
CA THR A 373 21.41 -31.53 28.49
C THR A 373 20.34 -32.14 27.58
N ASP A 374 19.20 -32.54 28.14
CA ASP A 374 18.06 -33.08 27.37
C ASP A 374 17.48 -32.05 26.40
N GLU A 375 17.31 -30.79 26.85
CA GLU A 375 16.80 -29.71 26.00
C GLU A 375 17.85 -29.29 24.97
N ALA A 376 19.11 -29.18 25.36
CA ALA A 376 20.20 -28.91 24.42
C ALA A 376 20.25 -29.96 23.30
N ALA A 377 20.15 -31.25 23.63
CA ALA A 377 20.15 -32.35 22.68
C ALA A 377 19.02 -32.19 21.64
N ARG A 378 17.80 -31.85 22.07
CA ARG A 378 16.66 -31.65 21.15
C ARG A 378 16.95 -30.60 20.08
N TYR A 379 17.55 -29.48 20.45
CA TYR A 379 17.87 -28.41 19.50
C TYR A 379 19.03 -28.80 18.56
N PHE A 380 20.09 -29.46 19.06
CA PHE A 380 21.17 -29.97 18.20
C PHE A 380 20.68 -31.03 17.21
N GLN A 381 19.82 -31.94 17.65
CA GLN A 381 19.21 -32.95 16.77
C GLN A 381 18.38 -32.30 15.65
N ARG A 382 17.68 -31.22 15.98
CA ARG A 382 16.89 -30.46 15.01
C ARG A 382 17.77 -29.80 13.95
N ILE A 383 18.97 -29.31 14.29
CA ILE A 383 19.93 -28.78 13.31
C ILE A 383 20.37 -29.87 12.34
N VAL A 384 20.78 -31.04 12.85
CA VAL A 384 21.26 -32.17 12.03
C VAL A 384 20.18 -32.69 11.08
N SER A 385 18.92 -32.68 11.52
CA SER A 385 17.79 -33.19 10.74
C SER A 385 17.22 -32.14 9.75
N ASP A 386 16.93 -30.93 10.22
CA ASP A 386 16.21 -29.90 9.44
C ASP A 386 17.13 -29.00 8.61
N PHE A 387 18.40 -28.84 9.00
CA PHE A 387 19.37 -27.92 8.39
C PHE A 387 20.68 -28.63 7.97
N PRO A 388 20.62 -29.68 7.14
CA PRO A 388 21.76 -30.54 6.85
C PRO A 388 22.91 -29.88 6.09
N ASN A 389 22.67 -28.71 5.49
CA ASN A 389 23.67 -27.91 4.76
C ASN A 389 24.20 -26.73 5.60
N SER A 390 23.89 -26.67 6.90
CA SER A 390 24.33 -25.60 7.80
C SER A 390 25.75 -25.84 8.31
N ASP A 391 26.51 -24.75 8.50
CA ASP A 391 27.82 -24.75 9.16
C ASP A 391 27.78 -25.23 10.63
N TYR A 392 26.59 -25.31 11.22
CA TYR A 392 26.37 -25.78 12.59
C TYR A 392 26.17 -27.29 12.70
N VAL A 393 26.06 -28.04 11.59
CA VAL A 393 25.76 -29.49 11.63
C VAL A 393 26.85 -30.29 12.33
N GLU A 394 28.12 -30.14 11.90
CA GLU A 394 29.21 -30.92 12.48
C GLU A 394 29.43 -30.59 13.96
N LYS A 395 29.38 -29.30 14.32
CA LYS A 395 29.43 -28.87 15.72
C LYS A 395 28.29 -29.47 16.54
N SER A 396 27.08 -29.53 15.98
CA SER A 396 25.92 -30.13 16.66
C SER A 396 26.09 -31.64 16.88
N LYS A 397 26.65 -32.36 15.90
CA LYS A 397 26.97 -33.80 16.05
C LYS A 397 28.00 -34.03 17.15
N GLU A 398 29.05 -33.22 17.20
CA GLU A 398 30.07 -33.27 18.26
C GLU A 398 29.43 -33.05 19.64
N GLN A 399 28.59 -32.02 19.80
CA GLN A 399 27.90 -31.77 21.06
C GLN A 399 26.98 -32.95 21.45
N LEU A 400 26.22 -33.52 20.52
CA LEU A 400 25.39 -34.69 20.78
C LEU A 400 26.21 -35.90 21.25
N GLN A 401 27.37 -36.14 20.62
CA GLN A 401 28.27 -37.21 21.03
C GLN A 401 28.83 -36.99 22.44
N LEU A 402 29.22 -35.75 22.78
CA LEU A 402 29.72 -35.39 24.12
C LEU A 402 28.65 -35.58 25.20
N ILE A 403 27.39 -35.27 24.89
CA ILE A 403 26.24 -35.44 25.80
C ILE A 403 25.79 -36.91 25.88
N GLY A 404 26.23 -37.78 24.94
CA GLY A 404 25.77 -39.16 24.83
C GLY A 404 24.36 -39.29 24.22
N ALA A 405 23.90 -38.27 23.51
CA ALA A 405 22.61 -38.25 22.83
C ALA A 405 22.69 -38.87 21.43
N THR A 406 21.54 -39.33 20.90
CA THR A 406 21.47 -39.92 19.57
C THR A 406 21.64 -38.86 18.47
N ILE A 407 22.39 -39.20 17.42
CA ILE A 407 22.56 -38.35 16.23
C ILE A 407 21.55 -38.80 15.15
N PRO A 408 20.56 -37.97 14.79
CA PRO A 408 19.56 -38.33 13.79
C PRO A 408 20.15 -38.31 12.38
N GLN A 409 19.46 -38.96 11.45
CA GLN A 409 19.79 -38.82 10.03
C GLN A 409 19.23 -37.50 9.46
N PRO A 410 19.94 -36.83 8.55
CA PRO A 410 19.44 -35.70 7.79
C PRO A 410 18.10 -35.97 7.09
N ASN A 411 17.20 -34.98 7.07
CA ASN A 411 15.99 -35.06 6.26
C ASN A 411 16.36 -34.97 4.76
N PRO A 412 16.05 -36.00 3.93
CA PRO A 412 16.42 -36.01 2.52
C PRO A 412 15.85 -34.85 1.69
N GLU A 413 14.68 -34.34 2.05
CA GLU A 413 14.05 -33.21 1.35
C GLU A 413 14.81 -31.90 1.60
N ARG A 414 15.41 -31.75 2.79
CA ARG A 414 16.15 -30.55 3.20
C ARG A 414 17.57 -30.50 2.62
N MET A 415 18.14 -31.64 2.23
CA MET A 415 19.46 -31.68 1.59
C MET A 415 19.53 -30.88 0.27
N LYS A 416 18.40 -30.66 -0.39
CA LYS A 416 18.32 -29.88 -1.63
C LYS A 416 18.20 -28.37 -1.40
N VAL A 417 17.97 -27.93 -0.16
CA VAL A 417 17.82 -26.53 0.20
C VAL A 417 19.21 -25.97 0.50
N LEU A 418 19.68 -25.06 -0.34
CA LEU A 418 20.94 -24.36 -0.11
C LEU A 418 20.82 -23.39 1.07
N PRO A 419 21.92 -23.15 1.83
CA PRO A 419 21.93 -22.11 2.85
C PRO A 419 21.65 -20.73 2.23
N PRO A 420 21.21 -19.74 3.03
CA PRO A 420 21.00 -18.38 2.54
C PRO A 420 22.28 -17.84 1.88
N GLU A 421 22.15 -17.13 0.75
CA GLU A 421 23.31 -16.51 0.11
C GLU A 421 23.93 -15.45 1.02
N ASP A 422 25.24 -15.57 1.26
CA ASP A 422 26.02 -14.55 1.93
C ASP A 422 26.11 -13.30 1.05
N LYS A 423 25.43 -12.23 1.47
CA LYS A 423 25.45 -10.96 0.74
C LYS A 423 26.87 -10.41 0.70
N SER A 424 27.31 -10.00 -0.49
CA SER A 424 28.62 -9.34 -0.67
C SER A 424 28.79 -8.15 0.28
N PHE A 425 30.01 -7.97 0.80
CA PHE A 425 30.37 -6.88 1.72
C PHE A 425 29.90 -5.50 1.23
N LEU A 426 30.07 -5.19 -0.06
CA LEU A 426 29.67 -3.90 -0.64
C LEU A 426 28.14 -3.70 -0.60
N GLN A 427 27.37 -4.78 -0.75
CA GLN A 427 25.91 -4.75 -0.66
C GLN A 427 25.46 -4.52 0.79
N ASN A 428 26.09 -5.19 1.76
CA ASN A 428 25.81 -4.98 3.18
C ASN A 428 26.14 -3.54 3.60
N PHE A 429 27.30 -3.02 3.20
CA PHE A 429 27.70 -1.62 3.44
C PHE A 429 26.70 -0.62 2.84
N LYS A 430 26.27 -0.82 1.59
CA LYS A 430 25.29 0.04 0.93
C LYS A 430 23.94 0.00 1.66
N ASN A 431 23.46 -1.19 2.03
CA ASN A 431 22.20 -1.37 2.75
C ASN A 431 22.22 -0.64 4.10
N GLU A 432 23.35 -0.72 4.81
CA GLU A 432 23.55 -0.06 6.11
C GLU A 432 23.63 1.47 5.97
N LEU A 433 24.38 1.97 4.97
CA LEU A 433 24.51 3.41 4.67
C LEU A 433 23.17 4.07 4.33
N PHE A 434 22.33 3.41 3.54
CA PHE A 434 21.01 3.93 3.15
C PHE A 434 19.89 3.53 4.12
N GLY A 435 20.17 2.67 5.10
CA GLY A 435 19.17 2.15 6.04
C GLY A 435 18.07 1.30 5.39
N ILE A 436 18.37 0.71 4.22
CA ILE A 436 17.41 -0.06 3.41
C ILE A 436 17.64 -1.54 3.64
N TYR A 437 16.62 -2.25 4.12
CA TYR A 437 16.66 -3.71 4.12
C TYR A 437 16.35 -4.23 2.71
N PRO A 438 17.21 -5.05 2.09
CA PRO A 438 17.01 -5.51 0.73
C PRO A 438 15.82 -6.48 0.65
N MET A 439 14.82 -6.11 -0.15
CA MET A 439 13.62 -6.92 -0.43
C MET A 439 13.42 -7.02 -1.94
N THR A 440 12.83 -8.12 -2.41
CA THR A 440 12.62 -8.36 -3.85
C THR A 440 11.33 -7.71 -4.35
N ILE A 441 11.07 -6.48 -3.93
CA ILE A 441 9.84 -5.75 -4.28
C ILE A 441 10.12 -4.84 -5.46
N ASP A 442 9.41 -5.07 -6.56
CA ASP A 442 9.36 -4.10 -7.65
C ASP A 442 8.59 -2.84 -7.25
N LYS A 443 8.80 -1.76 -7.99
CA LYS A 443 8.08 -0.50 -7.76
C LYS A 443 6.77 -0.44 -8.55
N ASP A 444 6.38 -1.51 -9.22
CA ASP A 444 5.23 -1.51 -10.12
C ASP A 444 3.92 -1.57 -9.32
N GLY A 445 2.87 -0.95 -9.84
CA GLY A 445 1.53 -1.04 -9.29
C GLY A 445 0.83 -2.35 -9.68
N VAL A 446 -0.49 -2.41 -9.52
CA VAL A 446 -1.30 -3.51 -10.05
C VAL A 446 -1.57 -3.34 -11.55
N LEU A 447 -1.79 -2.11 -12.01
CA LEU A 447 -2.21 -1.73 -13.36
C LEU A 447 -1.10 -1.06 -14.18
N MET A 448 -0.16 -0.38 -13.53
CA MET A 448 0.91 0.38 -14.19
C MET A 448 2.32 -0.03 -13.72
N THR A 449 3.31 0.02 -14.63
CA THR A 449 4.72 -0.10 -14.23
C THR A 449 5.27 1.23 -13.73
N SER A 450 6.33 1.16 -12.93
CA SER A 450 7.04 2.34 -12.42
C SER A 450 7.92 3.02 -13.47
N ASP A 451 8.47 2.26 -14.41
CA ASP A 451 9.27 2.73 -15.53
C ASP A 451 8.57 2.40 -16.84
N PHE A 452 7.69 3.30 -17.26
CA PHE A 452 6.81 3.07 -18.39
C PHE A 452 7.61 2.97 -19.70
N ASP A 453 7.41 1.85 -20.40
CA ASP A 453 7.97 1.60 -21.73
C ASP A 453 6.84 1.56 -22.77
N LYS A 454 6.89 2.51 -23.72
CA LYS A 454 5.92 2.61 -24.82
C LYS A 454 5.84 1.37 -25.71
N THR A 455 6.86 0.50 -25.68
CA THR A 455 6.89 -0.77 -26.43
C THR A 455 6.17 -1.89 -25.69
N LYS A 456 5.75 -1.67 -24.44
CA LYS A 456 5.04 -2.66 -23.63
C LYS A 456 3.56 -2.32 -23.53
N PHE A 457 2.76 -3.37 -23.42
CA PHE A 457 1.32 -3.28 -23.23
C PHE A 457 0.99 -3.70 -21.80
N GLU A 458 0.46 -2.78 -21.01
CA GLU A 458 0.21 -2.96 -19.57
C GLU A 458 -1.25 -3.29 -19.29
N LEU A 459 -1.55 -3.76 -18.08
CA LEU A 459 -2.92 -4.00 -17.62
C LEU A 459 -3.80 -2.75 -17.74
N ILE A 460 -3.28 -1.55 -17.48
CA ILE A 460 -4.04 -0.32 -17.67
C ILE A 460 -4.40 -0.06 -19.13
N ASP A 461 -3.58 -0.48 -20.10
CA ASP A 461 -3.90 -0.36 -21.52
C ASP A 461 -5.01 -1.33 -21.91
N GLN A 462 -4.99 -2.55 -21.37
CA GLN A 462 -6.06 -3.52 -21.57
C GLN A 462 -7.40 -3.00 -21.04
N VAL A 463 -7.40 -2.34 -19.89
CA VAL A 463 -8.60 -1.69 -19.32
C VAL A 463 -9.12 -0.60 -20.27
N ILE A 464 -8.23 0.20 -20.87
CA ILE A 464 -8.61 1.23 -21.84
C ILE A 464 -9.27 0.61 -23.08
N GLU A 465 -8.71 -0.49 -23.60
CA GLU A 465 -9.25 -1.21 -24.77
C GLU A 465 -10.59 -1.88 -24.47
N ASN A 466 -10.74 -2.43 -23.28
CA ASN A 466 -11.94 -3.12 -22.82
C ASN A 466 -13.02 -2.18 -22.24
N GLN A 467 -12.91 -0.87 -22.45
CA GLN A 467 -13.89 0.12 -21.97
C GLN A 467 -14.11 0.12 -20.45
N GLY A 468 -13.06 -0.15 -19.67
CA GLY A 468 -13.09 -0.13 -18.20
C GLY A 468 -13.12 -1.53 -17.55
N ASP A 469 -13.34 -2.60 -18.31
CA ASP A 469 -13.45 -3.96 -17.77
C ASP A 469 -12.14 -4.78 -17.90
N ILE A 470 -11.97 -5.79 -17.05
CA ILE A 470 -10.89 -6.77 -17.17
C ILE A 470 -11.35 -8.17 -16.75
N ASN A 471 -11.22 -9.12 -17.68
CA ASN A 471 -11.54 -10.52 -17.39
C ASN A 471 -10.38 -11.24 -16.71
N SER A 472 -10.69 -12.24 -15.88
CA SER A 472 -9.70 -13.06 -15.18
C SER A 472 -8.71 -13.75 -16.13
N SER A 473 -9.13 -14.12 -17.35
CA SER A 473 -8.28 -14.71 -18.38
C SER A 473 -7.26 -13.74 -18.99
N GLN A 474 -7.48 -12.43 -18.86
CA GLN A 474 -6.59 -11.37 -19.37
C GLN A 474 -5.54 -10.95 -18.33
N ILE A 475 -5.70 -11.37 -17.07
CA ILE A 475 -4.76 -11.07 -16.00
C ILE A 475 -3.56 -12.03 -16.11
N PRO A 476 -2.32 -11.52 -16.14
CA PRO A 476 -1.13 -12.37 -16.18
C PRO A 476 -1.11 -13.40 -15.06
N LYS A 477 -0.59 -14.60 -15.32
CA LYS A 477 -0.38 -15.62 -14.27
C LYS A 477 0.88 -15.38 -13.44
N ALA A 478 1.78 -14.53 -13.93
CA ALA A 478 2.93 -14.06 -13.18
C ALA A 478 2.62 -12.73 -12.48
N LEU A 479 3.32 -12.41 -11.41
CA LEU A 479 3.28 -11.09 -10.79
C LEU A 479 3.97 -10.06 -11.69
N THR A 480 3.23 -9.61 -12.69
CA THR A 480 3.63 -8.55 -13.61
C THR A 480 2.41 -7.78 -14.05
N THR A 481 2.66 -6.54 -14.43
CA THR A 481 1.69 -5.62 -15.00
C THR A 481 1.70 -5.66 -16.53
N ILE A 482 2.76 -6.20 -17.13
CA ILE A 482 2.95 -6.26 -18.59
C ILE A 482 2.24 -7.51 -19.13
N ILE A 483 1.38 -7.31 -20.12
CA ILE A 483 0.65 -8.39 -20.80
C ILE A 483 1.41 -8.84 -22.05
N SER A 484 1.96 -7.91 -22.84
CA SER A 484 2.66 -8.23 -24.08
C SER A 484 3.60 -7.09 -24.53
N GLN A 485 4.40 -7.36 -25.57
CA GLN A 485 5.11 -6.32 -26.31
C GLN A 485 4.20 -5.77 -27.44
N ARG A 486 4.11 -4.45 -27.56
CA ARG A 486 3.44 -3.79 -28.69
C ARG A 486 4.26 -4.03 -29.94
N GLN A 487 3.66 -4.63 -30.97
CA GLN A 487 4.31 -4.76 -32.28
C GLN A 487 4.54 -3.36 -32.83
N THR A 488 5.81 -2.94 -32.94
CA THR A 488 6.15 -1.71 -33.64
C THR A 488 5.91 -1.93 -35.13
N GLU A 489 4.82 -1.41 -35.68
CA GLU A 489 4.65 -1.31 -37.12
C GLU A 489 5.79 -0.43 -37.66
N THR A 490 6.79 -1.07 -38.27
CA THR A 490 7.78 -0.36 -39.06
C THR A 490 7.04 0.18 -40.27
N PRO A 491 7.12 1.49 -40.61
CA PRO A 491 6.50 2.00 -41.81
C PRO A 491 7.07 1.20 -43.00
N LYS A 492 6.23 0.41 -43.67
CA LYS A 492 6.62 -0.21 -44.93
C LYS A 492 6.92 0.93 -45.90
N GLU A 493 8.21 1.14 -46.18
CA GLU A 493 8.69 1.93 -47.30
C GLU A 493 7.95 1.44 -48.56
N GLN A 494 6.97 2.21 -49.00
CA GLN A 494 6.37 2.00 -50.31
C GLN A 494 7.45 2.37 -51.33
N LYS A 495 8.16 1.35 -51.83
CA LYS A 495 9.01 1.51 -53.02
C LYS A 495 8.13 2.05 -54.16
N PRO A 496 8.55 3.14 -54.83
CA PRO A 496 7.82 3.63 -56.00
C PRO A 496 7.80 2.54 -57.06
N GLN A 497 6.60 2.16 -57.51
CA GLN A 497 6.45 1.37 -58.73
C GLN A 497 7.00 2.20 -59.89
N GLN A 498 8.14 1.77 -60.44
CA GLN A 498 8.62 2.27 -61.73
C GLN A 498 7.61 1.86 -62.80
N LYS A 499 7.10 2.85 -63.53
CA LYS A 499 6.32 2.71 -64.75
C LYS A 499 7.21 2.40 -65.94
#